data_AF-A0ABD7ZJW9-F1
#
_entry.id   AF-A0ABD7ZJW9-F1
#
_cell.length_a   1.000
_cell.length_b   1.000
_cell.length_c   1.000
_cell.angle_alpha   90.00
_cell.angle_beta   90.00
_cell.angle_gamma   90.00
#
_symmetry.space_group_name_H-M   'P 1'
#
loop_
_entity.id
_entity.type
_entity.pdbx_description
1 polymer ?
#
loop_
_entity_poly.entity_id
_entity_poly.type
_entity_poly.pdbx_seq_one_letter_code
_entity_poly.pdbx_strand_id
1 'polypeptide(L)'
;MKIVLRKESNIPYYKQIYMQIVERVQNGMLSHGDSLPSLRSMAEDLQISLLTVRKAYKELEKKEYIRIEQGKGAYIHKHVKKDFKPIPYKWQQTKTINVMRSQYAMNQHRKYYDFSQAILYPRLLPNPFLADEMHKILNKDQMILATYGPVQGDYELRVEIANYLNEHQKLVTDPSQLLITSGAQQGIDLIAQTLLKPGDIVLVESPCYSAALDIFINKGAQIIPVSLDNLGVRSDLIDDICQSKNPVLLYTNPTFQNPTGTVMSKERRMELIELAELYKFFIIEDDSFGEIYFEGATVPPPIKNFDTNGHVIYIKGFSKTLAPGLRIASLIADGPIFEWLYAVKGSMDIGSPLLTQKALLPFLRAERMKNHLEKLRTALQIRRNITIDMLSPLKEMHFEIPNGGFNLWITLPDSIDPFTLLQKANEVDVSFLPGTACLLNPETNNNHLRISYSMLNEKDMIIGLERLHDTMRKFML
;
A
#
# COMPACT_ATOMS: atom_id res chain seq x y z
N MET A 1 2.42 -7.23 -33.89
CA MET A 1 2.87 -6.55 -32.64
C MET A 1 1.71 -5.72 -32.10
N LYS A 2 1.21 -6.00 -30.89
CA LYS A 2 0.04 -5.29 -30.33
C LYS A 2 0.48 -4.09 -29.48
N ILE A 3 0.42 -2.89 -30.04
CA ILE A 3 0.62 -1.63 -29.30
C ILE A 3 -0.76 -1.17 -28.77
N VAL A 4 -0.81 -0.66 -27.54
CA VAL A 4 -2.06 -0.18 -26.93
C VAL A 4 -1.97 1.32 -26.68
N LEU A 5 -2.87 2.10 -27.26
CA LEU A 5 -2.94 3.55 -27.04
C LEU A 5 -4.00 3.91 -26.00
N ARG A 6 -3.69 4.91 -25.17
CA ARG A 6 -4.56 5.38 -24.09
C ARG A 6 -4.97 6.82 -24.36
N LYS A 7 -6.23 7.04 -24.73
CA LYS A 7 -6.79 8.35 -25.11
C LYS A 7 -6.86 9.33 -23.94
N GLU A 8 -6.98 8.81 -22.73
CA GLU A 8 -7.15 9.56 -21.48
C GLU A 8 -5.83 9.83 -20.75
N SER A 9 -4.72 9.33 -21.29
CA SER A 9 -3.39 9.59 -20.73
C SER A 9 -2.92 11.00 -21.09
N ASN A 10 -2.27 11.68 -20.14
CA ASN A 10 -1.57 12.95 -20.40
C ASN A 10 -0.31 12.77 -21.30
N ILE A 11 0.01 11.53 -21.70
CA ILE A 11 1.16 11.21 -22.56
C ILE A 11 0.70 11.20 -24.03
N PRO A 12 1.32 11.99 -24.93
CA PRO A 12 0.98 11.96 -26.35
C PRO A 12 1.17 10.58 -27.00
N TYR A 13 0.29 10.18 -27.92
CA TYR A 13 0.31 8.85 -28.55
C TYR A 13 1.66 8.47 -29.18
N TYR A 14 2.36 9.39 -29.84
CA TYR A 14 3.67 9.08 -30.42
C TYR A 14 4.68 8.63 -29.35
N LYS A 15 4.58 9.19 -28.13
CA LYS A 15 5.44 8.84 -26.99
C LYS A 15 5.02 7.52 -26.36
N GLN A 16 3.73 7.21 -26.33
CA GLN A 16 3.23 5.89 -25.91
C GLN A 16 3.73 4.76 -26.84
N ILE A 17 3.72 4.99 -28.16
CA ILE A 17 4.26 4.06 -29.17
C ILE A 17 5.76 3.87 -28.97
N TYR A 18 6.50 4.98 -28.84
CA TYR A 18 7.94 4.97 -28.59
C TYR A 18 8.30 4.13 -27.35
N MET A 19 7.66 4.42 -26.21
CA MET A 19 7.96 3.74 -24.94
C MET A 19 7.73 2.24 -25.03
N GLN A 20 6.61 1.82 -25.61
CA GLN A 20 6.25 0.42 -25.77
C GLN A 20 7.15 -0.36 -26.74
N ILE A 21 7.76 0.31 -27.73
CA ILE A 21 8.75 -0.33 -28.62
C ILE A 21 10.10 -0.43 -27.91
N VAL A 22 10.54 0.64 -27.23
CA VAL A 22 11.79 0.65 -26.45
C VAL A 22 11.78 -0.43 -25.37
N GLU A 23 10.68 -0.55 -24.62
CA GLU A 23 10.54 -1.57 -23.58
C GLU A 23 10.68 -2.98 -24.13
N ARG A 24 10.06 -3.27 -25.28
CA ARG A 24 10.17 -4.58 -25.94
C ARG A 24 11.58 -4.87 -26.44
N VAL A 25 12.29 -3.86 -26.97
CA VAL A 25 13.70 -4.01 -27.35
C VAL A 25 14.57 -4.25 -26.11
N GLN A 26 14.34 -3.52 -25.01
CA GLN A 26 15.11 -3.65 -23.77
C GLN A 26 14.90 -5.00 -23.08
N ASN A 27 13.68 -5.53 -23.14
CA ASN A 27 13.33 -6.82 -22.54
C ASN A 27 13.59 -8.01 -23.48
N GLY A 28 14.21 -7.79 -24.64
CA GLY A 28 14.58 -8.83 -25.60
C GLY A 28 13.40 -9.44 -26.38
N MET A 29 12.20 -8.87 -26.28
CA MET A 29 11.02 -9.29 -27.06
C MET A 29 11.10 -8.88 -28.53
N LEU A 30 11.91 -7.87 -28.85
CA LEU A 30 12.25 -7.45 -30.21
C LEU A 30 13.77 -7.43 -30.34
N SER A 31 14.29 -8.23 -31.25
CA SER A 31 15.71 -8.46 -31.49
C SER A 31 16.22 -7.68 -32.70
N HIS A 32 17.54 -7.54 -32.82
CA HIS A 32 18.16 -6.89 -33.97
C HIS A 32 17.72 -7.55 -35.28
N GLY A 33 17.27 -6.74 -36.24
CA GLY A 33 16.77 -7.20 -37.53
C GLY A 33 15.26 -7.47 -37.58
N ASP A 34 14.56 -7.49 -36.45
CA ASP A 34 13.10 -7.64 -36.44
C ASP A 34 12.44 -6.47 -37.18
N SER A 35 11.50 -6.79 -38.07
CA SER A 35 10.73 -5.79 -38.80
C SER A 35 9.62 -5.21 -37.92
N LEU A 36 9.54 -3.89 -37.86
CA LEU A 36 8.37 -3.21 -37.33
C LEU A 36 7.28 -3.10 -38.41
N PRO A 37 5.99 -3.04 -38.00
CA PRO A 37 4.90 -2.77 -38.94
C PRO A 37 5.16 -1.47 -39.71
N SER A 38 4.68 -1.41 -40.95
CA SER A 38 4.77 -0.20 -41.77
C SER A 38 4.03 0.95 -41.09
N LEU A 39 4.40 2.20 -41.42
CA LEU A 39 3.71 3.36 -40.85
C LEU A 39 2.18 3.30 -41.08
N ARG A 40 1.74 2.79 -42.25
CA ARG A 40 0.32 2.65 -42.60
C ARG A 40 -0.37 1.56 -41.78
N SER A 41 0.21 0.35 -41.74
CA SER A 41 -0.33 -0.76 -40.95
C SER A 41 -0.39 -0.40 -39.46
N MET A 42 0.65 0.24 -38.92
CA MET A 42 0.65 0.70 -37.54
C MET A 42 -0.40 1.79 -37.28
N ALA A 43 -0.64 2.68 -38.24
CA ALA A 43 -1.64 3.74 -38.10
C ALA A 43 -3.07 3.17 -38.18
N GLU A 44 -3.31 2.17 -39.04
CA GLU A 44 -4.56 1.44 -39.18
C GLU A 44 -4.88 0.63 -37.93
N ASP A 45 -3.93 -0.20 -37.47
CA ASP A 45 -4.07 -1.03 -36.27
C ASP A 45 -4.39 -0.20 -35.02
N LEU A 46 -3.84 1.00 -34.94
CA LEU A 46 -3.99 1.90 -33.79
C LEU A 46 -5.08 2.96 -33.98
N GLN A 47 -5.71 3.05 -35.16
CA GLN A 47 -6.69 4.06 -35.52
C GLN A 47 -6.24 5.51 -35.22
N ILE A 48 -5.02 5.86 -35.63
CA ILE A 48 -4.43 7.20 -35.43
C ILE A 48 -3.81 7.76 -36.70
N SER A 49 -3.48 9.05 -36.69
CA SER A 49 -2.78 9.70 -37.81
C SER A 49 -1.42 9.06 -38.09
N LEU A 50 -1.15 8.84 -39.38
CA LEU A 50 0.16 8.43 -39.91
C LEU A 50 1.30 9.34 -39.41
N LEU A 51 1.03 10.64 -39.21
CA LEU A 51 2.01 11.61 -38.70
C LEU A 51 2.44 11.29 -37.27
N THR A 52 1.53 10.78 -36.44
CA THR A 52 1.80 10.39 -35.05
C THR A 52 2.72 9.17 -35.01
N VAL A 53 2.44 8.15 -35.83
CA VAL A 53 3.30 6.97 -35.96
C VAL A 53 4.67 7.37 -36.51
N ARG A 54 4.71 8.21 -37.56
CA ARG A 54 5.95 8.72 -38.13
C ARG A 54 6.79 9.46 -37.10
N LYS A 55 6.17 10.26 -36.23
CA LYS A 55 6.85 10.95 -35.14
C LYS A 55 7.46 9.97 -34.13
N ALA A 56 6.75 8.88 -33.79
CA ALA A 56 7.28 7.83 -32.92
C ALA A 56 8.50 7.13 -33.55
N TYR A 57 8.40 6.75 -34.83
CA TYR A 57 9.49 6.05 -35.53
C TYR A 57 10.72 6.95 -35.73
N LYS A 58 10.52 8.24 -36.01
CA LYS A 58 11.63 9.21 -36.05
C LYS A 58 12.34 9.34 -34.70
N GLU A 59 11.61 9.34 -33.59
CA GLU A 59 12.23 9.37 -32.26
C GLU A 59 12.99 8.07 -31.95
N LEU A 60 12.44 6.91 -32.34
CA LEU A 60 13.12 5.63 -32.22
C LEU A 60 14.42 5.59 -33.05
N GLU A 61 14.38 6.09 -34.29
CA GLU A 61 15.53 6.16 -35.18
C GLU A 61 16.60 7.14 -34.65
N LYS A 62 16.18 8.33 -34.18
CA LYS A 62 17.07 9.32 -33.56
C LYS A 62 17.79 8.78 -32.33
N LYS A 63 17.17 7.86 -31.61
CA LYS A 63 17.74 7.17 -30.44
C LYS A 63 18.41 5.83 -30.82
N GLU A 64 18.53 5.57 -32.11
CA GLU A 64 19.16 4.39 -32.74
C GLU A 64 18.48 3.05 -32.44
N TYR A 65 17.30 3.03 -31.82
CA TYR A 65 16.57 1.79 -31.55
C TYR A 65 16.17 1.06 -32.83
N ILE A 66 15.89 1.84 -33.88
CA ILE A 66 15.50 1.32 -35.20
C ILE A 66 16.33 1.98 -36.28
N ARG A 67 16.38 1.33 -37.44
CA ARG A 67 16.88 1.87 -38.71
C ARG A 67 15.74 1.85 -39.71
N ILE A 68 15.50 2.98 -40.36
CA ILE A 68 14.53 3.05 -41.46
C ILE A 68 15.29 2.85 -42.77
N GLU A 69 14.94 1.81 -43.51
CA GLU A 69 15.45 1.57 -44.86
C GLU A 69 14.41 2.02 -45.88
N GLN A 70 14.78 3.03 -46.67
CA GLN A 70 13.88 3.61 -47.66
C GLN A 70 13.39 2.54 -48.65
N GLY A 71 12.07 2.38 -48.74
CA GLY A 71 11.42 1.38 -49.60
C GLY A 71 11.37 -0.04 -49.07
N LYS A 72 12.02 -0.35 -47.93
CA LYS A 72 12.08 -1.71 -47.35
C LYS A 72 11.35 -1.83 -46.01
N GLY A 73 11.41 -0.80 -45.17
CA GLY A 73 10.69 -0.80 -43.89
C GLY A 73 11.51 -0.22 -42.74
N ALA A 74 11.03 -0.46 -41.51
CA ALA A 74 11.74 -0.09 -40.28
C ALA A 74 12.15 -1.36 -39.54
N TYR A 75 13.41 -1.45 -39.15
CA TYR A 75 13.99 -2.63 -38.52
C TYR A 75 14.66 -2.26 -37.20
N ILE A 76 14.61 -3.15 -36.21
CA ILE A 76 15.33 -2.93 -34.95
C ILE A 76 16.84 -2.91 -35.22
N HIS A 77 17.49 -1.81 -34.85
CA HIS A 77 18.91 -1.55 -35.11
C HIS A 77 19.79 -1.67 -33.88
N LYS A 78 19.31 -1.22 -32.70
CA LYS A 78 20.09 -1.40 -31.48
C LYS A 78 19.82 -2.76 -30.87
N HIS A 79 20.74 -3.69 -31.11
CA HIS A 79 21.04 -4.68 -30.07
C HIS A 79 21.77 -3.92 -28.97
N VAL A 80 21.06 -3.44 -27.94
CA VAL A 80 21.75 -3.15 -26.68
C VAL A 80 22.04 -4.50 -26.03
N LYS A 81 22.95 -5.30 -26.62
CA LYS A 81 23.80 -6.12 -25.77
C LYS A 81 24.62 -5.09 -25.01
N LYS A 82 24.14 -4.72 -23.82
CA LYS A 82 25.06 -4.26 -22.80
C LYS A 82 26.09 -5.38 -22.73
N ASP A 83 27.30 -5.12 -23.20
CA ASP A 83 28.47 -5.84 -22.70
C ASP A 83 28.47 -5.54 -21.21
N PHE A 84 27.72 -6.35 -20.46
CA PHE A 84 27.74 -6.32 -19.02
C PHE A 84 29.11 -6.85 -18.69
N LYS A 85 30.09 -5.93 -18.57
CA LYS A 85 31.25 -6.18 -17.73
C LYS A 85 30.70 -6.83 -16.46
N PRO A 86 31.20 -8.01 -16.07
CA PRO A 86 30.66 -8.73 -14.92
C PRO A 86 30.58 -7.74 -13.77
N ILE A 87 29.35 -7.48 -13.32
CA ILE A 87 29.09 -6.46 -12.32
C ILE A 87 29.90 -6.89 -11.09
N PRO A 88 30.87 -6.08 -10.62
CA PRO A 88 31.79 -6.48 -9.55
C PRO A 88 31.07 -6.66 -8.20
N TYR A 89 29.76 -6.42 -8.17
CA TYR A 89 28.88 -6.50 -7.02
C TYR A 89 28.10 -7.82 -6.95
N LYS A 90 28.35 -8.82 -7.82
CA LYS A 90 27.70 -10.14 -7.71
C LYS A 90 27.85 -10.77 -6.32
N TRP A 91 28.97 -10.51 -5.63
CA TRP A 91 29.17 -10.96 -4.24
C TRP A 91 28.10 -10.42 -3.28
N GLN A 92 27.41 -9.31 -3.59
CA GLN A 92 26.31 -8.81 -2.75
C GLN A 92 25.12 -9.77 -2.73
N GLN A 93 24.95 -10.61 -3.76
CA GLN A 93 23.93 -11.65 -3.79
C GLN A 93 24.21 -12.80 -2.80
N THR A 94 25.44 -12.89 -2.27
CA THR A 94 25.77 -13.87 -1.23
C THR A 94 25.44 -13.38 0.18
N LYS A 95 25.01 -12.12 0.33
CA LYS A 95 24.60 -11.56 1.62
C LYS A 95 23.13 -11.86 1.85
N THR A 96 22.84 -12.45 3.00
CA THR A 96 21.48 -12.54 3.53
C THR A 96 20.99 -11.14 3.88
N ILE A 97 19.78 -10.80 3.45
CA ILE A 97 19.11 -9.53 3.75
C ILE A 97 17.79 -9.81 4.47
N ASN A 98 17.38 -8.90 5.34
CA ASN A 98 16.19 -9.08 6.17
C ASN A 98 14.92 -8.46 5.56
N VAL A 99 14.91 -8.20 4.26
CA VAL A 99 13.79 -7.59 3.50
C VAL A 99 13.20 -8.54 2.45
N MET A 100 13.27 -9.85 2.72
CA MET A 100 12.90 -10.91 1.76
C MET A 100 11.44 -10.85 1.28
N ARG A 101 10.53 -10.31 2.10
CA ARG A 101 9.08 -10.18 1.82
C ARG A 101 8.67 -8.77 1.39
N SER A 102 9.64 -7.90 1.07
CA SER A 102 9.36 -6.51 0.72
C SER A 102 8.48 -6.43 -0.53
N GLN A 103 7.25 -5.97 -0.36
CA GLN A 103 6.30 -5.76 -1.46
C GLN A 103 6.88 -4.86 -2.57
N TYR A 104 7.75 -3.91 -2.20
CA TYR A 104 8.38 -2.96 -3.13
C TYR A 104 9.55 -3.58 -3.87
N ALA A 105 10.27 -4.53 -3.26
CA ALA A 105 11.28 -5.31 -3.97
C ALA A 105 10.62 -6.27 -4.96
N MET A 106 9.53 -6.95 -4.54
CA MET A 106 8.76 -7.87 -5.39
C MET A 106 8.13 -7.17 -6.59
N ASN A 107 7.67 -5.92 -6.41
CA ASN A 107 7.01 -5.11 -7.44
C ASN A 107 7.87 -3.93 -7.91
N GLN A 108 9.21 -4.06 -7.89
CA GLN A 108 10.13 -2.96 -8.22
C GLN A 108 9.92 -2.42 -9.64
N HIS A 109 9.58 -3.31 -10.58
CA HIS A 109 9.25 -2.93 -11.95
C HIS A 109 7.76 -2.61 -12.03
N ARG A 110 7.43 -1.31 -11.97
CA ARG A 110 6.05 -0.85 -12.08
C ARG A 110 5.43 -1.36 -13.38
N LYS A 111 4.39 -2.19 -13.22
CA LYS A 111 3.45 -2.51 -14.30
C LYS A 111 2.46 -1.39 -14.46
N TYR A 112 1.86 -1.26 -15.63
CA TYR A 112 0.86 -0.22 -15.83
C TYR A 112 -0.40 -0.52 -15.00
N TYR A 113 -0.90 -1.76 -15.06
CA TYR A 113 -2.09 -2.16 -14.31
C TYR A 113 -1.68 -2.79 -12.97
N ASP A 114 -1.24 -1.93 -12.05
CA ASP A 114 -0.75 -2.34 -10.74
C ASP A 114 -1.89 -2.38 -9.70
N PHE A 115 -2.27 -3.58 -9.28
CA PHE A 115 -3.19 -3.86 -8.18
C PHE A 115 -2.44 -4.27 -6.90
N SER A 116 -1.12 -4.28 -6.90
CA SER A 116 -0.30 -4.75 -5.79
C SER A 116 -0.22 -3.75 -4.63
N GLN A 117 -0.49 -2.46 -4.87
CA GLN A 117 -0.33 -1.39 -3.87
C GLN A 117 -1.68 -0.87 -3.37
N ALA A 118 -1.83 -0.84 -2.04
CA ALA A 118 -2.98 -0.22 -1.37
C ALA A 118 -2.83 1.31 -1.27
N ILE A 119 -2.81 2.00 -2.41
CA ILE A 119 -2.67 3.47 -2.51
C ILE A 119 -3.83 4.03 -3.31
N LEU A 120 -4.36 5.19 -2.91
CA LEU A 120 -5.45 5.84 -3.63
C LEU A 120 -5.03 6.44 -4.97
N TYR A 121 -5.93 6.38 -5.94
CA TYR A 121 -5.82 7.11 -7.19
C TYR A 121 -5.67 8.61 -6.90
N PRO A 122 -4.62 9.30 -7.38
CA PRO A 122 -4.31 10.66 -6.95
C PRO A 122 -5.44 11.69 -7.15
N ARG A 123 -6.35 11.48 -8.10
CA ARG A 123 -7.48 12.40 -8.31
C ARG A 123 -8.63 12.24 -7.30
N LEU A 124 -8.59 11.20 -6.47
CA LEU A 124 -9.51 11.04 -5.33
C LEU A 124 -9.06 11.82 -4.10
N LEU A 125 -7.86 12.39 -4.13
CA LEU A 125 -7.24 13.08 -3.01
C LEU A 125 -7.46 14.59 -3.12
N PRO A 126 -7.50 15.34 -2.00
CA PRO A 126 -7.72 16.77 -2.00
C PRO A 126 -6.42 17.54 -2.36
N ASN A 127 -5.66 17.07 -3.34
CA ASN A 127 -4.33 17.60 -3.69
C ASN A 127 -4.34 19.11 -4.02
N PRO A 128 -5.28 19.65 -4.82
CA PRO A 128 -5.30 21.08 -5.12
C PRO A 128 -5.48 21.94 -3.87
N PHE A 129 -6.31 21.47 -2.93
CA PHE A 129 -6.53 22.17 -1.67
C PHE A 129 -5.28 22.15 -0.78
N LEU A 130 -4.67 20.98 -0.61
CA LEU A 130 -3.45 20.85 0.18
C LEU A 130 -2.31 21.70 -0.39
N ALA A 131 -2.17 21.75 -1.72
CA ALA A 131 -1.19 22.60 -2.39
C ALA A 131 -1.44 24.09 -2.13
N ASP A 132 -2.69 24.54 -2.26
CA ASP A 132 -3.09 25.93 -1.98
C ASP A 132 -2.83 26.31 -0.51
N GLU A 133 -3.15 25.43 0.44
CA GLU A 133 -2.86 25.67 1.86
C GLU A 133 -1.35 25.75 2.14
N MET A 134 -0.54 24.88 1.55
CA MET A 134 0.93 24.99 1.64
C MET A 134 1.43 26.32 1.08
N HIS A 135 0.91 26.77 -0.07
CA HIS A 135 1.28 28.06 -0.65
C HIS A 135 0.91 29.22 0.26
N LYS A 136 -0.29 29.21 0.88
CA LYS A 136 -0.71 30.25 1.84
C LYS A 136 0.22 30.31 3.04
N ILE A 137 0.59 29.15 3.59
CA ILE A 137 1.52 29.06 4.72
C ILE A 137 2.88 29.65 4.34
N LEU A 138 3.43 29.24 3.21
CA LEU A 138 4.74 29.71 2.74
C LEU A 138 4.75 31.21 2.41
N ASN A 139 3.66 31.74 1.85
CA ASN A 139 3.55 33.18 1.59
C ASN A 139 3.48 34.00 2.89
N LYS A 140 2.90 33.44 3.95
CA LYS A 140 2.78 34.08 5.26
C LYS A 140 4.06 33.96 6.09
N ASP A 141 4.69 32.79 6.08
CA ASP A 141 5.88 32.47 6.86
C ASP A 141 6.78 31.50 6.09
N GLN A 142 7.78 32.04 5.40
CA GLN A 142 8.79 31.25 4.68
C GLN A 142 9.78 30.58 5.65
N MET A 143 9.94 31.11 6.87
CA MET A 143 10.92 30.63 7.85
C MET A 143 10.52 29.28 8.43
N ILE A 144 9.27 28.85 8.26
CA ILE A 144 8.81 27.49 8.56
C ILE A 144 9.68 26.39 7.91
N LEU A 145 10.33 26.70 6.77
CA LEU A 145 11.24 25.78 6.08
C LEU A 145 12.64 25.71 6.72
N ALA A 146 13.01 26.71 7.52
CA ALA A 146 14.32 26.85 8.13
C ALA A 146 14.35 26.45 9.61
N THR A 147 13.26 25.85 10.12
CA THR A 147 13.13 25.42 11.52
C THR A 147 12.70 23.96 11.62
N TYR A 148 13.06 23.32 12.73
CA TYR A 148 12.50 22.03 13.10
C TYR A 148 11.13 22.21 13.76
N GLY A 149 10.23 21.26 13.54
CA GLY A 149 9.00 21.15 14.32
C GLY A 149 9.30 20.64 15.73
N PRO A 150 8.36 20.76 16.69
CA PRO A 150 8.48 20.08 17.97
C PRO A 150 8.63 18.56 17.77
N VAL A 151 9.43 17.89 18.60
CA VAL A 151 9.62 16.42 18.55
C VAL A 151 8.27 15.68 18.60
N GLN A 152 7.37 16.18 19.47
CA GLN A 152 6.03 15.62 19.63
C GLN A 152 5.12 15.84 18.41
N GLY A 153 5.44 16.83 17.58
CA GLY A 153 4.58 17.37 16.55
C GLY A 153 3.93 18.69 16.96
N ASP A 154 3.42 19.39 15.94
CA ASP A 154 2.74 20.67 16.09
C ASP A 154 1.57 20.57 17.07
N TYR A 155 1.53 21.46 18.06
CA TYR A 155 0.52 21.41 19.13
C TYR A 155 -0.89 21.60 18.58
N GLU A 156 -1.10 22.56 17.66
CA GLU A 156 -2.41 22.76 17.04
C GLU A 156 -2.86 21.49 16.31
N LEU A 157 -1.96 20.80 15.61
CA LEU A 157 -2.32 19.57 14.90
C LEU A 157 -2.77 18.48 15.87
N ARG A 158 -2.07 18.33 17.01
CA ARG A 158 -2.47 17.38 18.03
C ARG A 158 -3.85 17.69 18.59
N VAL A 159 -4.17 18.97 18.84
CA VAL A 159 -5.51 19.40 19.26
C VAL A 159 -6.56 19.03 18.21
N GLU A 160 -6.33 19.35 16.93
CA GLU A 160 -7.30 19.04 15.88
C GLU A 160 -7.49 17.53 15.65
N ILE A 161 -6.42 16.74 15.79
CA ILE A 161 -6.53 15.28 15.71
C ILE A 161 -7.32 14.74 16.91
N ALA A 162 -7.08 15.22 18.12
CA ALA A 162 -7.85 14.82 19.30
C ALA A 162 -9.35 15.12 19.12
N ASN A 163 -9.68 16.33 18.64
CA ASN A 163 -11.06 16.71 18.32
C ASN A 163 -11.66 15.79 17.25
N TYR A 164 -10.92 15.57 16.17
CA TYR A 164 -11.33 14.68 15.07
C TYR A 164 -11.65 13.26 15.57
N LEU A 165 -10.78 12.67 16.38
CA LEU A 165 -10.96 11.32 16.94
C LEU A 165 -12.17 11.25 17.88
N ASN A 166 -12.37 12.27 18.72
CA ASN A 166 -13.53 12.34 19.58
C ASN A 166 -14.84 12.46 18.79
N GLU A 167 -14.88 13.35 17.78
CA GLU A 167 -16.08 13.56 16.97
C GLU A 167 -16.46 12.32 16.15
N HIS A 168 -15.47 11.73 15.45
CA HIS A 168 -15.69 10.68 14.46
C HIS A 168 -15.59 9.26 14.99
N GLN A 169 -14.77 9.01 16.03
CA GLN A 169 -14.53 7.68 16.57
C GLN A 169 -14.94 7.55 18.04
N LYS A 170 -15.44 8.62 18.66
CA LYS A 170 -15.79 8.69 20.09
C LYS A 170 -14.59 8.32 20.99
N LEU A 171 -13.38 8.56 20.50
CA LEU A 171 -12.14 8.34 21.21
C LEU A 171 -11.71 9.67 21.83
N VAL A 172 -11.93 9.81 23.14
CA VAL A 172 -11.48 10.97 23.90
C VAL A 172 -9.99 10.81 24.14
N THR A 173 -9.20 11.82 23.74
CA THR A 173 -7.74 11.77 23.86
C THR A 173 -7.22 13.15 24.24
N ASP A 174 -6.28 13.21 25.18
CA ASP A 174 -5.57 14.45 25.49
C ASP A 174 -4.50 14.73 24.42
N PRO A 175 -4.46 15.94 23.82
CA PRO A 175 -3.39 16.34 22.90
C PRO A 175 -1.97 16.07 23.41
N SER A 176 -1.74 16.11 24.72
CA SER A 176 -0.45 15.80 25.35
C SER A 176 -0.03 14.34 25.20
N GLN A 177 -0.96 13.41 24.94
CA GLN A 177 -0.72 11.98 24.77
C GLN A 177 -0.53 11.57 23.30
N LEU A 178 -0.62 12.55 22.39
CA LEU A 178 -0.46 12.36 20.95
C LEU A 178 0.98 12.64 20.51
N LEU A 179 1.51 11.76 19.66
CA LEU A 179 2.81 11.90 19.02
C LEU A 179 2.66 11.85 17.49
N ILE A 180 3.09 12.89 16.79
CA ILE A 180 3.01 12.96 15.33
C ILE A 180 4.18 12.22 14.70
N THR A 181 3.86 11.28 13.81
CA THR A 181 4.83 10.47 13.06
C THR A 181 4.70 10.71 11.56
N SER A 182 5.79 10.44 10.84
CA SER A 182 5.94 10.47 9.40
C SER A 182 5.23 9.30 8.71
N GLY A 183 3.95 9.09 9.04
CA GLY A 183 3.10 7.97 8.66
C GLY A 183 3.17 6.78 9.63
N ALA A 184 2.14 5.92 9.59
CA ALA A 184 1.94 4.83 10.56
C ALA A 184 3.14 3.88 10.67
N GLN A 185 3.81 3.58 9.56
CA GLN A 185 5.00 2.73 9.56
C GLN A 185 6.16 3.28 10.42
N GLN A 186 6.32 4.61 10.51
CA GLN A 186 7.29 5.18 11.47
C GLN A 186 6.81 4.96 12.91
N GLY A 187 5.52 5.08 13.18
CA GLY A 187 4.94 4.76 14.49
C GLY A 187 5.21 3.32 14.91
N ILE A 188 4.99 2.35 14.01
CA ILE A 188 5.27 0.92 14.28
C ILE A 188 6.76 0.71 14.59
N ASP A 189 7.66 1.30 13.79
CA ASP A 189 9.11 1.19 14.02
C ASP A 189 9.55 1.88 15.32
N LEU A 190 8.95 3.02 15.65
CA LEU A 190 9.20 3.73 16.91
C LEU A 190 8.82 2.87 18.13
N ILE A 191 7.64 2.23 18.10
CA ILE A 191 7.21 1.30 19.15
C ILE A 191 8.16 0.12 19.24
N ALA A 192 8.52 -0.49 18.10
CA ALA A 192 9.45 -1.60 18.05
C ALA A 192 10.83 -1.24 18.66
N GLN A 193 11.35 -0.04 18.35
CA GLN A 193 12.60 0.47 18.93
C GLN A 193 12.50 0.75 20.44
N THR A 194 11.31 1.09 20.92
CA THR A 194 11.09 1.47 22.32
C THR A 194 10.92 0.25 23.21
N LEU A 195 10.20 -0.77 22.73
CA LEU A 195 9.76 -1.91 23.53
C LEU A 195 10.57 -3.19 23.31
N LEU A 196 11.12 -3.42 22.12
CA LEU A 196 11.64 -4.72 21.73
C LEU A 196 13.16 -4.84 21.85
N LYS A 197 13.58 -6.00 22.31
CA LYS A 197 14.95 -6.50 22.30
C LYS A 197 15.03 -7.78 21.46
N PRO A 198 16.21 -8.14 20.93
CA PRO A 198 16.38 -9.41 20.24
C PRO A 198 15.94 -10.59 21.12
N GLY A 199 15.12 -11.48 20.57
CA GLY A 199 14.54 -12.63 21.27
C GLY A 199 13.16 -12.35 21.91
N ASP A 200 12.73 -11.10 22.03
CA ASP A 200 11.40 -10.79 22.55
C ASP A 200 10.30 -11.34 21.65
N ILE A 201 9.21 -11.81 22.25
CA ILE A 201 8.11 -12.42 21.53
C ILE A 201 7.11 -11.34 21.11
N VAL A 202 6.75 -11.36 19.83
CA VAL A 202 5.73 -10.48 19.25
C VAL A 202 4.64 -11.33 18.61
N LEU A 203 3.40 -11.13 19.05
CA LEU A 203 2.24 -11.73 18.43
C LEU A 203 1.81 -10.87 17.24
N VAL A 204 1.48 -11.51 16.12
CA VAL A 204 0.97 -10.83 14.93
C VAL A 204 -0.19 -11.63 14.36
N GLU A 205 -1.11 -10.94 13.68
CA GLU A 205 -2.13 -11.59 12.87
C GLU A 205 -1.51 -12.46 11.76
N SER A 206 -2.25 -13.44 11.26
CA SER A 206 -1.84 -14.26 10.12
C SER A 206 -3.02 -14.45 9.18
N PRO A 207 -2.98 -13.86 7.97
CA PRO A 207 -1.94 -12.96 7.41
C PRO A 207 -1.81 -11.59 8.11
N CYS A 208 -0.67 -10.91 7.90
CA CYS A 208 -0.36 -9.60 8.48
C CYS A 208 0.22 -8.61 7.46
N TYR A 209 0.19 -7.34 7.81
CA TYR A 209 0.87 -6.29 7.06
C TYR A 209 2.39 -6.52 7.00
N SER A 210 2.89 -6.74 5.77
CA SER A 210 4.28 -7.11 5.50
C SER A 210 5.33 -6.16 6.09
N ALA A 211 5.08 -4.85 6.11
CA ALA A 211 6.05 -3.90 6.66
C ALA A 211 6.16 -3.99 8.19
N ALA A 212 5.05 -4.29 8.90
CA ALA A 212 5.09 -4.51 10.35
C ALA A 212 5.90 -5.77 10.68
N LEU A 213 5.67 -6.87 9.94
CA LEU A 213 6.46 -8.10 10.05
C LEU A 213 7.96 -7.82 9.86
N ASP A 214 8.32 -7.09 8.81
CA ASP A 214 9.70 -6.73 8.52
C ASP A 214 10.32 -5.90 9.65
N ILE A 215 9.59 -4.91 10.19
CA ILE A 215 10.06 -4.09 11.31
C ILE A 215 10.40 -4.97 12.52
N PHE A 216 9.48 -5.83 12.96
CA PHE A 216 9.70 -6.65 14.15
C PHE A 216 10.83 -7.68 13.96
N ILE A 217 10.89 -8.32 12.79
CA ILE A 217 11.96 -9.28 12.46
C ILE A 217 13.32 -8.59 12.38
N ASN A 218 13.37 -7.37 11.85
CA ASN A 218 14.59 -6.57 11.81
C ASN A 218 15.08 -6.14 13.20
N LYS A 219 14.20 -6.11 14.21
CA LYS A 219 14.60 -5.94 15.62
C LYS A 219 15.06 -7.23 16.30
N GLY A 220 15.03 -8.36 15.58
CA GLY A 220 15.40 -9.66 16.11
C GLY A 220 14.33 -10.28 17.01
N ALA A 221 13.08 -9.80 16.92
CA ALA A 221 11.97 -10.37 17.68
C ALA A 221 11.59 -11.76 17.16
N GLN A 222 11.15 -12.63 18.07
CA GLN A 222 10.53 -13.90 17.74
C GLN A 222 9.05 -13.67 17.42
N ILE A 223 8.69 -13.77 16.14
CA ILE A 223 7.32 -13.56 15.69
C ILE A 223 6.51 -14.84 15.85
N ILE A 224 5.38 -14.74 16.53
CA ILE A 224 4.39 -15.82 16.61
C ILE A 224 3.13 -15.38 15.85
N PRO A 225 2.86 -15.97 14.68
CA PRO A 225 1.64 -15.69 13.93
C PRO A 225 0.42 -16.33 14.63
N VAL A 226 -0.67 -15.58 14.69
CA VAL A 226 -1.96 -16.02 15.24
C VAL A 226 -3.02 -15.95 14.14
N SER A 227 -3.69 -17.07 13.89
CA SER A 227 -4.71 -17.18 12.85
C SER A 227 -5.90 -16.26 13.09
N LEU A 228 -6.48 -15.78 12.00
CA LEU A 228 -7.73 -15.02 11.98
C LEU A 228 -8.94 -15.96 11.83
N ASP A 229 -10.08 -15.57 12.40
CA ASP A 229 -11.42 -16.04 12.02
C ASP A 229 -12.27 -14.87 11.51
N ASN A 230 -13.57 -15.10 11.29
CA ASN A 230 -14.49 -14.06 10.83
C ASN A 230 -14.69 -12.91 11.84
N LEU A 231 -14.23 -13.08 13.08
CA LEU A 231 -14.29 -12.09 14.15
C LEU A 231 -12.94 -11.39 14.39
N GLY A 232 -11.90 -11.69 13.59
CA GLY A 232 -10.55 -11.13 13.70
C GLY A 232 -9.54 -12.13 14.27
N VAL A 233 -8.47 -11.64 14.91
CA VAL A 233 -7.44 -12.50 15.51
C VAL A 233 -8.02 -13.37 16.62
N ARG A 234 -7.70 -14.66 16.62
CA ARG A 234 -8.22 -15.64 17.59
C ARG A 234 -7.65 -15.41 18.99
N SER A 235 -8.48 -14.88 19.89
CA SER A 235 -8.15 -14.57 21.29
C SER A 235 -7.84 -15.82 22.12
N ASP A 236 -8.55 -16.93 21.88
CA ASP A 236 -8.28 -18.22 22.51
C ASP A 236 -6.87 -18.75 22.20
N LEU A 237 -6.41 -18.60 20.95
CA LEU A 237 -5.04 -18.96 20.59
C LEU A 237 -4.00 -18.04 21.25
N ILE A 238 -4.33 -16.76 21.44
CA ILE A 238 -3.47 -15.82 22.17
C ILE A 238 -3.36 -16.27 23.63
N ASP A 239 -4.47 -16.62 24.27
CA ASP A 239 -4.50 -17.13 25.64
C ASP A 239 -3.60 -18.36 25.79
N ASP A 240 -3.78 -19.38 24.94
CA ASP A 240 -2.96 -20.59 24.93
C ASP A 240 -1.46 -20.30 24.79
N ILE A 241 -1.09 -19.35 23.94
CA ILE A 241 0.31 -18.92 23.77
C ILE A 241 0.83 -18.27 25.05
N CYS A 242 0.05 -17.34 25.62
CA CYS A 242 0.42 -16.57 26.80
C CYS A 242 0.53 -17.42 28.08
N GLN A 243 -0.16 -18.55 28.16
CA GLN A 243 -0.02 -19.49 29.29
C GLN A 243 1.40 -20.09 29.42
N SER A 244 2.18 -20.10 28.32
CA SER A 244 3.53 -20.70 28.29
C SER A 244 4.63 -19.74 27.85
N LYS A 245 4.28 -18.56 27.35
CA LYS A 245 5.19 -17.56 26.79
C LYS A 245 4.81 -16.17 27.26
N ASN A 246 5.78 -15.26 27.28
CA ASN A 246 5.56 -13.87 27.69
C ASN A 246 5.76 -12.94 26.48
N PRO A 247 4.73 -12.72 25.65
CA PRO A 247 4.81 -11.74 24.57
C PRO A 247 4.99 -10.33 25.12
N VAL A 248 5.79 -9.51 24.44
CA VAL A 248 5.91 -8.07 24.77
C VAL A 248 4.74 -7.30 24.20
N LEU A 249 4.31 -7.66 22.99
CA LEU A 249 3.20 -7.00 22.32
C LEU A 249 2.47 -7.88 21.30
N LEU A 250 1.23 -7.49 21.02
CA LEU A 250 0.39 -7.91 19.90
C LEU A 250 0.29 -6.76 18.89
N TYR A 251 0.52 -7.03 17.61
CA TYR A 251 0.17 -6.12 16.51
C TYR A 251 -1.11 -6.57 15.81
N THR A 252 -2.08 -5.67 15.67
CA THR A 252 -3.38 -5.95 15.04
C THR A 252 -3.89 -4.79 14.18
N ASN A 253 -4.59 -5.13 13.11
CA ASN A 253 -5.37 -4.21 12.29
C ASN A 253 -6.87 -4.55 12.43
N PRO A 254 -7.57 -4.07 13.49
CA PRO A 254 -8.89 -4.60 13.84
C PRO A 254 -10.01 -4.07 12.93
N THR A 255 -9.80 -2.97 12.20
CA THR A 255 -10.80 -2.38 11.30
C THR A 255 -10.32 -2.47 9.86
N PHE A 256 -10.99 -3.31 9.06
CA PHE A 256 -10.61 -3.63 7.67
C PHE A 256 -9.17 -4.13 7.59
N GLN A 257 -8.94 -5.27 8.24
CA GLN A 257 -7.66 -5.94 8.42
C GLN A 257 -6.85 -5.98 7.12
N ASN A 258 -5.55 -5.70 7.20
CA ASN A 258 -4.69 -5.77 6.03
C ASN A 258 -3.89 -7.08 6.05
N PRO A 259 -4.16 -8.03 5.15
CA PRO A 259 -4.82 -7.83 3.84
C PRO A 259 -6.30 -8.28 3.72
N THR A 260 -6.91 -8.96 4.70
CA THR A 260 -8.16 -9.71 4.49
C THR A 260 -9.42 -8.86 4.34
N GLY A 261 -9.41 -7.63 4.85
CA GLY A 261 -10.58 -6.76 4.94
C GLY A 261 -11.52 -7.10 6.11
N THR A 262 -11.20 -8.09 6.94
CA THR A 262 -12.00 -8.51 8.10
C THR A 262 -12.18 -7.36 9.09
N VAL A 263 -13.35 -7.27 9.71
CA VAL A 263 -13.62 -6.33 10.81
C VAL A 263 -13.73 -7.13 12.10
N MET A 264 -12.83 -6.85 13.05
CA MET A 264 -12.82 -7.47 14.36
C MET A 264 -14.05 -7.05 15.16
N SER A 265 -14.77 -8.03 15.72
CA SER A 265 -15.99 -7.77 16.49
C SER A 265 -15.71 -6.99 17.77
N LYS A 266 -16.74 -6.38 18.36
CA LYS A 266 -16.60 -5.65 19.62
C LYS A 266 -16.16 -6.59 20.75
N GLU A 267 -16.73 -7.79 20.78
CA GLU A 267 -16.46 -8.82 21.77
C GLU A 267 -14.99 -9.24 21.70
N ARG A 268 -14.49 -9.52 20.49
CA ARG A 268 -13.08 -9.87 20.31
C ARG A 268 -12.13 -8.75 20.74
N ARG A 269 -12.47 -7.48 20.47
CA ARG A 269 -11.69 -6.32 20.93
C ARG A 269 -11.61 -6.23 22.46
N MET A 270 -12.71 -6.54 23.16
CA MET A 270 -12.75 -6.56 24.63
C MET A 270 -11.94 -7.74 25.19
N GLU A 271 -12.06 -8.94 24.59
CA GLU A 271 -11.25 -10.11 24.96
C GLU A 271 -9.74 -9.80 24.86
N LEU A 272 -9.31 -9.07 23.83
CA LEU A 272 -7.90 -8.68 23.70
C LEU A 272 -7.43 -7.76 24.83
N ILE A 273 -8.27 -6.82 25.29
CA ILE A 273 -7.94 -5.99 26.45
C ILE A 273 -7.77 -6.85 27.70
N GLU A 274 -8.71 -7.74 27.97
CA GLU A 274 -8.66 -8.63 29.15
C GLU A 274 -7.38 -9.48 29.15
N LEU A 275 -7.00 -10.03 27.99
CA LEU A 275 -5.75 -10.78 27.83
C LEU A 275 -4.51 -9.90 28.01
N ALA A 276 -4.52 -8.68 27.46
CA ALA A 276 -3.40 -7.74 27.61
C ALA A 276 -3.18 -7.34 29.07
N GLU A 277 -4.26 -7.13 29.83
CA GLU A 277 -4.21 -6.84 31.27
C GLU A 277 -3.72 -8.06 32.07
N LEU A 278 -4.26 -9.24 31.77
CA LEU A 278 -3.92 -10.49 32.47
C LEU A 278 -2.43 -10.85 32.29
N TYR A 279 -1.94 -10.80 31.05
CA TYR A 279 -0.59 -11.23 30.69
C TYR A 279 0.43 -10.08 30.57
N LYS A 280 -0.02 -8.83 30.75
CA LYS A 280 0.81 -7.61 30.78
C LYS A 280 1.61 -7.36 29.50
N PHE A 281 0.98 -7.53 28.34
CA PHE A 281 1.55 -7.15 27.05
C PHE A 281 0.89 -5.89 26.47
N PHE A 282 1.55 -5.24 25.50
CA PHE A 282 0.99 -4.09 24.80
C PHE A 282 0.23 -4.51 23.53
N ILE A 283 -0.82 -3.78 23.17
CA ILE A 283 -1.51 -3.91 21.88
C ILE A 283 -1.14 -2.72 21.01
N ILE A 284 -0.55 -2.97 19.84
CA ILE A 284 -0.45 -1.97 18.78
C ILE A 284 -1.71 -2.09 17.93
N GLU A 285 -2.61 -1.12 18.07
CA GLU A 285 -3.80 -0.99 17.22
C GLU A 285 -3.49 -0.05 16.05
N ASP A 286 -3.24 -0.60 14.85
CA ASP A 286 -3.04 0.19 13.63
C ASP A 286 -4.36 0.43 12.89
N ASP A 287 -4.88 1.66 13.02
CA ASP A 287 -6.08 2.15 12.35
C ASP A 287 -5.72 3.04 11.13
N SER A 288 -5.36 2.35 10.05
CA SER A 288 -5.10 2.97 8.75
C SER A 288 -6.35 3.08 7.85
N PHE A 289 -7.46 2.41 8.17
CA PHE A 289 -8.61 2.27 7.28
C PHE A 289 -9.98 2.59 7.91
N GLY A 290 -10.05 2.96 9.19
CA GLY A 290 -11.31 3.11 9.94
C GLY A 290 -12.34 4.04 9.31
N GLU A 291 -11.91 5.03 8.53
CA GLU A 291 -12.82 5.92 7.80
C GLU A 291 -13.37 5.33 6.50
N ILE A 292 -12.80 4.25 5.98
CA ILE A 292 -13.13 3.69 4.66
C ILE A 292 -14.10 2.53 4.84
N TYR A 293 -15.32 2.83 5.26
CA TYR A 293 -16.41 1.87 5.34
C TYR A 293 -17.43 2.11 4.22
N PHE A 294 -18.14 1.05 3.85
CA PHE A 294 -19.18 1.08 2.82
C PHE A 294 -20.58 0.95 3.43
N GLU A 295 -21.60 1.13 2.60
CA GLU A 295 -23.00 1.04 3.02
C GLU A 295 -23.29 -0.30 3.73
N GLY A 296 -23.99 -0.23 4.86
CA GLY A 296 -24.34 -1.39 5.69
C GLY A 296 -23.24 -1.88 6.64
N ALA A 297 -22.04 -1.28 6.59
CA ALA A 297 -20.96 -1.66 7.49
C ALA A 297 -21.19 -1.16 8.92
N THR A 298 -21.10 -2.06 9.89
CA THR A 298 -20.98 -1.70 11.31
C THR A 298 -19.50 -1.69 11.66
N VAL A 299 -18.97 -0.52 12.05
CA VAL A 299 -17.59 -0.36 12.50
C VAL A 299 -17.59 -0.27 14.03
N PRO A 300 -17.07 -1.29 14.74
CA PRO A 300 -16.96 -1.23 16.20
C PRO A 300 -15.99 -0.13 16.64
N PRO A 301 -16.14 0.38 17.88
CA PRO A 301 -15.16 1.30 18.45
C PRO A 301 -13.73 0.72 18.47
N PRO A 302 -12.69 1.56 18.40
CA PRO A 302 -11.29 1.14 18.56
C PRO A 302 -11.10 0.33 19.85
N ILE A 303 -10.13 -0.60 19.86
CA ILE A 303 -9.71 -1.32 21.07
C ILE A 303 -9.31 -0.30 22.15
N LYS A 304 -8.66 0.79 21.73
CA LYS A 304 -8.26 1.89 22.60
C LYS A 304 -9.39 2.50 23.43
N ASN A 305 -10.64 2.49 22.96
CA ASN A 305 -11.77 3.00 23.72
C ASN A 305 -12.08 2.17 24.99
N PHE A 306 -11.64 0.92 25.03
CA PHE A 306 -11.87 0.01 26.15
C PHE A 306 -10.66 -0.10 27.09
N ASP A 307 -9.53 0.50 26.73
CA ASP A 307 -8.30 0.47 27.51
C ASP A 307 -8.37 1.47 28.68
N THR A 308 -8.30 0.95 29.90
CA THR A 308 -8.28 1.77 31.13
C THR A 308 -6.94 1.73 31.85
N ASN A 309 -6.04 0.84 31.44
CA ASN A 309 -4.78 0.55 32.14
C ASN A 309 -3.53 0.83 31.28
N GLY A 310 -3.70 1.41 30.08
CA GLY A 310 -2.60 1.87 29.23
C GLY A 310 -1.92 0.78 28.42
N HIS A 311 -2.64 -0.30 28.09
CA HIS A 311 -2.11 -1.41 27.30
C HIS A 311 -2.14 -1.15 25.79
N VAL A 312 -2.98 -0.23 25.31
CA VAL A 312 -3.15 0.00 23.87
C VAL A 312 -2.37 1.24 23.43
N ILE A 313 -1.48 1.02 22.48
CA ILE A 313 -0.83 2.07 21.69
C ILE A 313 -1.56 2.14 20.35
N TYR A 314 -2.33 3.22 20.17
CA TYR A 314 -3.19 3.39 18.99
C TYR A 314 -2.48 4.23 17.93
N ILE A 315 -2.51 3.79 16.68
CA ILE A 315 -1.92 4.49 15.54
C ILE A 315 -3.03 4.89 14.56
N LYS A 316 -3.20 6.20 14.35
CA LYS A 316 -4.08 6.75 13.32
C LYS A 316 -3.30 7.17 12.09
N GLY A 317 -3.56 6.52 10.96
CA GLY A 317 -2.98 6.91 9.67
C GLY A 317 -3.87 7.82 8.84
N PHE A 318 -3.32 8.91 8.28
CA PHE A 318 -4.05 9.79 7.33
C PHE A 318 -3.67 9.57 5.85
N SER A 319 -2.73 8.66 5.59
CA SER A 319 -2.24 8.40 4.22
C SER A 319 -3.26 7.73 3.31
N LYS A 320 -4.26 7.05 3.89
CA LYS A 320 -5.32 6.32 3.17
C LYS A 320 -6.61 7.14 3.03
N THR A 321 -6.68 8.33 3.59
CA THR A 321 -7.88 9.18 3.53
C THR A 321 -7.56 10.51 2.88
N LEU A 322 -6.36 11.07 3.10
CA LEU A 322 -6.01 12.43 2.70
C LEU A 322 -4.96 12.47 1.61
N ALA A 323 -3.70 12.26 1.93
CA ALA A 323 -2.65 12.15 0.92
C ALA A 323 -1.43 11.43 1.51
N PRO A 324 -0.96 10.34 0.86
CA PRO A 324 0.25 9.65 1.32
C PRO A 324 1.49 10.54 1.26
N GLY A 325 1.50 11.57 0.41
CA GLY A 325 2.60 12.54 0.30
C GLY A 325 2.78 13.46 1.50
N LEU A 326 1.76 13.62 2.36
CA LEU A 326 1.89 14.41 3.59
C LEU A 326 2.72 13.69 4.66
N ARG A 327 2.75 12.35 4.61
CA ARG A 327 3.40 11.50 5.62
C ARG A 327 2.97 11.88 7.04
N ILE A 328 1.68 11.86 7.34
CA ILE A 328 1.16 12.14 8.68
C ILE A 328 0.43 10.93 9.23
N ALA A 329 0.78 10.57 10.46
CA ALA A 329 0.02 9.71 11.34
C ALA A 329 0.17 10.23 12.78
N SER A 330 -0.72 9.81 13.67
CA SER A 330 -0.62 10.10 15.09
C SER A 330 -0.61 8.81 15.89
N LEU A 331 0.28 8.75 16.88
CA LEU A 331 0.36 7.69 17.86
C LEU A 331 -0.21 8.21 19.17
N ILE A 332 -1.04 7.41 19.85
CA ILE A 332 -1.67 7.72 21.12
C ILE A 332 -1.25 6.66 22.13
N ALA A 333 -0.70 7.07 23.26
CA ALA A 333 -0.28 6.18 24.32
C ALA A 333 -0.46 6.84 25.69
N ASP A 334 -0.85 6.03 26.69
CA ASP A 334 -1.07 6.49 28.06
C ASP A 334 -0.01 5.95 29.00
N GLY A 335 0.38 6.76 30.00
CA GLY A 335 1.34 6.36 31.04
C GLY A 335 2.81 6.49 30.60
N PRO A 336 3.74 5.84 31.33
CA PRO A 336 5.19 6.02 31.15
C PRO A 336 5.72 5.72 29.74
N ILE A 337 5.03 4.86 28.98
CA ILE A 337 5.40 4.50 27.61
C ILE A 337 5.42 5.72 26.68
N PHE A 338 4.57 6.72 26.94
CA PHE A 338 4.55 7.95 26.14
C PHE A 338 5.91 8.68 26.20
N GLU A 339 6.48 8.82 27.40
CA GLU A 339 7.78 9.47 27.60
C GLU A 339 8.91 8.70 26.91
N TRP A 340 8.86 7.37 26.93
CA TRP A 340 9.84 6.54 26.23
C TRP A 340 9.74 6.72 24.71
N LEU A 341 8.53 6.69 24.16
CA LEU A 341 8.28 6.94 22.74
C LEU A 341 8.73 8.33 22.31
N TYR A 342 8.48 9.36 23.13
CA TYR A 342 8.95 10.72 22.90
C TYR A 342 10.48 10.78 22.83
N ALA A 343 11.17 10.16 23.80
CA ALA A 343 12.63 10.14 23.86
C ALA A 343 13.27 9.44 22.65
N VAL A 344 12.71 8.29 22.24
CA VAL A 344 13.18 7.57 21.04
C VAL A 344 12.91 8.41 19.78
N LYS A 345 11.73 9.03 19.65
CA LYS A 345 11.39 9.89 18.51
C LYS A 345 12.35 11.07 18.37
N GLY A 346 12.70 11.72 19.48
CA GLY A 346 13.68 12.79 19.52
C GLY A 346 15.06 12.37 19.01
N SER A 347 15.42 11.10 19.22
CA SER A 347 16.68 10.52 18.72
C SER A 347 16.62 10.13 17.23
N MET A 348 15.42 9.99 16.65
CA MET A 348 15.24 9.52 15.26
C MET A 348 15.20 10.64 14.22
N ASP A 349 14.42 11.70 14.42
CA ASP A 349 14.25 12.74 13.38
C ASP A 349 14.10 14.18 13.90
N ILE A 350 14.19 14.41 15.22
CA ILE A 350 14.15 15.73 15.88
C ILE A 350 12.87 16.54 15.56
N GLY A 351 11.83 15.89 15.02
CA GLY A 351 10.55 16.51 14.66
C GLY A 351 10.17 16.27 13.21
N SER A 352 8.93 15.82 13.01
CA SER A 352 8.37 15.60 11.67
C SER A 352 8.20 16.95 10.92
N PRO A 353 8.23 16.98 9.57
CA PRO A 353 8.12 18.23 8.81
C PRO A 353 6.92 19.10 9.21
N LEU A 354 7.15 20.38 9.52
CA LEU A 354 6.12 21.26 10.07
C LEU A 354 5.12 21.76 9.00
N LEU A 355 5.60 21.99 7.77
CA LEU A 355 4.75 22.48 6.67
C LEU A 355 3.58 21.54 6.37
N THR A 356 3.83 20.22 6.31
CA THR A 356 2.76 19.24 6.02
C THR A 356 1.78 19.15 7.18
N GLN A 357 2.26 19.26 8.43
CA GLN A 357 1.41 19.29 9.62
C GLN A 357 0.47 20.51 9.62
N LYS A 358 1.02 21.71 9.36
CA LYS A 358 0.22 22.94 9.27
C LYS A 358 -0.78 22.91 8.12
N ALA A 359 -0.40 22.36 6.96
CA ALA A 359 -1.28 22.26 5.79
C ALA A 359 -2.51 21.36 6.03
N LEU A 360 -2.44 20.46 7.02
CA LEU A 360 -3.53 19.56 7.35
C LEU A 360 -4.60 20.21 8.26
N LEU A 361 -4.22 21.19 9.09
CA LEU A 361 -5.12 21.84 10.07
C LEU A 361 -6.46 22.31 9.47
N PRO A 362 -6.48 23.06 8.35
CA PRO A 362 -7.74 23.59 7.82
C PRO A 362 -8.66 22.50 7.28
N PHE A 363 -8.09 21.33 6.94
CA PHE A 363 -8.87 20.19 6.47
C PHE A 363 -9.60 19.51 7.63
N LEU A 364 -8.94 19.33 8.78
CA LEU A 364 -9.52 18.71 9.97
C LEU A 364 -10.61 19.57 10.62
N ARG A 365 -10.44 20.90 10.61
CA ARG A 365 -11.39 21.87 11.22
C ARG A 365 -12.70 22.04 10.45
N ALA A 366 -12.74 21.64 9.18
CA ALA A 366 -13.82 22.00 8.28
C ALA A 366 -14.74 20.81 8.00
N GLU A 367 -16.02 21.10 7.75
CA GLU A 367 -17.00 20.16 7.19
C GLU A 367 -16.51 19.48 5.90
N ARG A 368 -15.50 20.09 5.25
CA ARG A 368 -14.77 19.54 4.12
C ARG A 368 -14.26 18.12 4.36
N MET A 369 -13.75 17.78 5.55
CA MET A 369 -13.26 16.42 5.84
C MET A 369 -14.39 15.40 5.68
N LYS A 370 -15.55 15.68 6.29
CA LYS A 370 -16.75 14.84 6.17
C LYS A 370 -17.18 14.66 4.72
N ASN A 371 -17.34 15.77 3.99
CA ASN A 371 -17.74 15.76 2.58
C ASN A 371 -16.73 15.01 1.68
N HIS A 372 -15.44 15.13 1.98
CA HIS A 372 -14.38 14.41 1.28
C HIS A 372 -14.46 12.90 1.53
N LEU A 373 -14.59 12.49 2.80
CA LEU A 373 -14.70 11.09 3.18
C LEU A 373 -15.95 10.44 2.58
N GLU A 374 -17.09 11.12 2.54
CA GLU A 374 -18.32 10.61 1.90
C GLU A 374 -18.09 10.34 0.41
N LYS A 375 -17.55 11.31 -0.34
CA LYS A 375 -17.22 11.13 -1.76
C LYS A 375 -16.21 10.01 -1.99
N LEU A 376 -15.19 9.94 -1.12
CA LEU A 376 -14.16 8.92 -1.19
C LEU A 376 -14.75 7.52 -0.99
N ARG A 377 -15.61 7.34 0.02
CA ARG A 377 -16.32 6.07 0.28
C ARG A 377 -17.18 5.66 -0.90
N THR A 378 -17.99 6.56 -1.45
CA THR A 378 -18.82 6.26 -2.63
C THR A 378 -17.95 5.79 -3.80
N ALA A 379 -16.87 6.52 -4.10
CA ALA A 379 -15.99 6.18 -5.20
C ALA A 379 -15.26 4.84 -4.98
N LEU A 380 -14.88 4.51 -3.74
CA LEU A 380 -14.25 3.23 -3.42
C LEU A 380 -15.24 2.07 -3.40
N GLN A 381 -16.47 2.28 -2.95
CA GLN A 381 -17.54 1.28 -2.99
C GLN A 381 -17.86 0.88 -4.44
N ILE A 382 -17.94 1.85 -5.35
CA ILE A 382 -18.10 1.59 -6.79
C ILE A 382 -16.94 0.73 -7.32
N ARG A 383 -15.69 1.08 -6.99
CA ARG A 383 -14.51 0.32 -7.43
C ARG A 383 -14.47 -1.10 -6.88
N ARG A 384 -14.83 -1.27 -5.61
CA ARG A 384 -15.00 -2.59 -4.99
C ARG A 384 -16.03 -3.42 -5.75
N ASN A 385 -17.21 -2.86 -6.02
CA ASN A 385 -18.28 -3.56 -6.74
C ASN A 385 -17.82 -4.01 -8.12
N ILE A 386 -17.21 -3.12 -8.91
CA ILE A 386 -16.65 -3.48 -10.22
C ILE A 386 -15.65 -4.63 -10.09
N THR A 387 -14.77 -4.60 -9.08
CA THR A 387 -13.78 -5.65 -8.85
C THR A 387 -14.44 -7.00 -8.55
N ILE A 388 -15.47 -7.00 -7.71
CA ILE A 388 -16.24 -8.21 -7.37
C ILE A 388 -16.99 -8.74 -8.59
N ASP A 389 -17.70 -7.88 -9.31
CA ASP A 389 -18.50 -8.25 -10.49
C ASP A 389 -17.62 -8.89 -11.56
N MET A 390 -16.40 -8.38 -11.73
CA MET A 390 -15.44 -8.89 -12.70
C MET A 390 -14.77 -10.20 -12.29
N LEU A 391 -14.55 -10.46 -11.00
CA LEU A 391 -13.84 -11.66 -10.53
C LEU A 391 -14.76 -12.80 -10.09
N SER A 392 -16.00 -12.48 -9.67
CA SER A 392 -17.01 -13.46 -9.24
C SER A 392 -17.44 -14.54 -10.26
N PRO A 393 -17.23 -14.38 -11.59
CA PRO A 393 -17.49 -15.47 -12.53
C PRO A 393 -16.45 -16.61 -12.45
N LEU A 394 -15.27 -16.38 -11.87
CA LEU A 394 -14.25 -17.40 -11.62
C LEU A 394 -14.59 -18.13 -10.31
N LYS A 395 -15.25 -19.30 -10.41
CA LYS A 395 -15.86 -20.01 -9.27
C LYS A 395 -14.86 -20.80 -8.44
N GLU A 396 -13.68 -21.05 -8.98
CA GLU A 396 -12.58 -21.77 -8.37
C GLU A 396 -11.84 -20.91 -7.33
N MET A 397 -12.11 -19.60 -7.29
CA MET A 397 -11.56 -18.69 -6.29
C MET A 397 -12.56 -18.41 -5.19
N HIS A 398 -12.05 -18.19 -3.98
CA HIS A 398 -12.85 -17.79 -2.82
C HIS A 398 -12.38 -16.45 -2.29
N PHE A 399 -13.33 -15.56 -1.99
CA PHE A 399 -13.07 -14.30 -1.32
C PHE A 399 -14.34 -13.85 -0.58
N GLU A 400 -14.13 -13.17 0.54
CA GLU A 400 -15.20 -12.46 1.24
C GLU A 400 -15.35 -11.06 0.67
N ILE A 401 -16.58 -10.56 0.60
CA ILE A 401 -16.84 -9.20 0.11
C ILE A 401 -16.48 -8.21 1.23
N PRO A 402 -15.48 -7.34 1.04
CA PRO A 402 -15.08 -6.40 2.08
C PRO A 402 -16.13 -5.30 2.24
N ASN A 403 -16.47 -5.01 3.49
CA ASN A 403 -17.37 -3.92 3.87
C ASN A 403 -16.65 -2.56 4.00
N GLY A 404 -15.37 -2.51 3.61
CA GLY A 404 -14.55 -1.31 3.65
C GLY A 404 -13.10 -1.60 3.22
N GLY A 405 -12.22 -0.64 3.49
CA GLY A 405 -10.80 -0.73 3.10
C GLY A 405 -10.58 -0.65 1.58
N PHE A 406 -9.41 -1.11 1.14
CA PHE A 406 -8.93 -0.99 -0.25
C PHE A 406 -8.69 -2.32 -0.94
N ASN A 407 -8.78 -3.42 -0.20
CA ASN A 407 -8.20 -4.69 -0.60
C ASN A 407 -9.29 -5.74 -0.74
N LEU A 408 -9.08 -6.66 -1.68
CA LEU A 408 -9.77 -7.93 -1.78
C LEU A 408 -8.72 -9.02 -1.61
N TRP A 409 -8.94 -9.89 -0.63
CA TRP A 409 -8.10 -11.06 -0.38
C TRP A 409 -8.73 -12.28 -1.02
N ILE A 410 -7.97 -12.94 -1.89
CA ILE A 410 -8.48 -14.02 -2.74
C ILE A 410 -7.68 -15.28 -2.47
N THR A 411 -8.38 -16.33 -2.11
CA THR A 411 -7.88 -17.71 -2.05
C THR A 411 -8.03 -18.33 -3.44
N LEU A 412 -6.94 -18.83 -3.98
CA LEU A 412 -6.87 -19.60 -5.22
C LEU A 412 -6.95 -21.10 -4.92
N PRO A 413 -7.24 -21.95 -5.92
CA PRO A 413 -7.06 -23.39 -5.80
C PRO A 413 -5.65 -23.76 -5.35
N ASP A 414 -5.51 -24.83 -4.55
CA ASP A 414 -4.22 -25.32 -4.04
C ASP A 414 -3.22 -25.70 -5.15
N SER A 415 -3.72 -25.99 -6.36
CA SER A 415 -2.89 -26.30 -7.53
C SER A 415 -2.20 -25.07 -8.14
N ILE A 416 -2.58 -23.86 -7.73
CA ILE A 416 -2.10 -22.62 -8.32
C ILE A 416 -1.10 -21.94 -7.40
N ASP A 417 0.15 -21.87 -7.86
CA ASP A 417 1.18 -21.03 -7.26
C ASP A 417 0.96 -19.55 -7.64
N PRO A 418 0.68 -18.64 -6.66
CA PRO A 418 0.47 -17.23 -6.97
C PRO A 418 1.69 -16.53 -7.55
N PHE A 419 2.92 -17.02 -7.32
CA PHE A 419 4.12 -16.44 -7.93
C PHE A 419 4.17 -16.70 -9.42
N THR A 420 3.89 -17.94 -9.85
CA THR A 420 3.81 -18.29 -11.26
C THR A 420 2.65 -17.54 -11.93
N LEU A 421 1.50 -17.42 -11.27
CA LEU A 421 0.39 -16.59 -11.76
C LEU A 421 0.81 -15.11 -11.90
N LEU A 422 1.56 -14.56 -10.93
CA LEU A 422 2.07 -13.19 -11.00
C LEU A 422 3.01 -13.00 -12.19
N GLN A 423 3.88 -13.98 -12.48
CA GLN A 423 4.75 -13.94 -13.67
C GLN A 423 3.92 -13.89 -14.96
N LYS A 424 2.85 -14.67 -15.07
CA LYS A 424 1.93 -14.63 -16.21
C LYS A 424 1.13 -13.34 -16.31
N ALA A 425 0.65 -12.80 -15.19
CA ALA A 425 0.00 -11.50 -15.15
C ALA A 425 0.97 -10.38 -15.61
N ASN A 426 2.24 -10.47 -15.20
CA ASN A 426 3.28 -9.52 -15.58
C ASN A 426 3.57 -9.51 -17.09
N GLU A 427 3.40 -10.63 -17.80
CA GLU A 427 3.51 -10.72 -19.27
C GLU A 427 2.43 -9.88 -19.98
N VAL A 428 1.28 -9.66 -19.33
CA VAL A 428 0.17 -8.84 -19.84
C VAL A 428 0.05 -7.47 -19.16
N ASP A 429 1.13 -7.03 -18.50
CA ASP A 429 1.28 -5.72 -17.85
C ASP A 429 0.37 -5.50 -16.62
N VAL A 430 -0.02 -6.60 -15.96
CA VAL A 430 -0.79 -6.61 -14.72
C VAL A 430 0.09 -7.07 -13.56
N SER A 431 -0.05 -6.44 -12.39
CA SER A 431 0.56 -6.92 -11.14
C SER A 431 -0.46 -6.97 -10.00
N PHE A 432 -0.26 -7.88 -9.06
CA PHE A 432 -0.97 -8.00 -7.79
C PHE A 432 0.03 -8.37 -6.69
N LEU A 433 -0.41 -8.39 -5.42
CA LEU A 433 0.48 -8.81 -4.32
C LEU A 433 0.23 -10.30 -4.01
N PRO A 434 1.22 -11.19 -4.18
CA PRO A 434 1.12 -12.58 -3.72
C PRO A 434 0.94 -12.63 -2.20
N GLY A 435 0.09 -13.52 -1.72
CA GLY A 435 -0.27 -13.61 -0.31
C GLY A 435 0.91 -14.00 0.59
N THR A 436 1.92 -14.65 0.04
CA THR A 436 3.19 -14.97 0.71
C THR A 436 3.92 -13.74 1.26
N ALA A 437 3.72 -12.56 0.69
CA ALA A 437 4.27 -11.32 1.24
C ALA A 437 3.67 -10.96 2.62
N CYS A 438 2.46 -11.45 2.91
CA CYS A 438 1.71 -11.21 4.15
C CYS A 438 1.81 -12.36 5.16
N LEU A 439 2.59 -13.41 4.85
CA LEU A 439 2.71 -14.62 5.68
C LEU A 439 4.15 -14.77 6.19
N LEU A 440 4.31 -15.25 7.43
CA LEU A 440 5.62 -15.51 8.00
C LEU A 440 6.26 -16.79 7.42
N ASN A 441 5.47 -17.85 7.30
CA ASN A 441 5.87 -19.17 6.80
C ASN A 441 5.09 -19.48 5.50
N PRO A 442 5.58 -19.05 4.32
CA PRO A 442 4.86 -19.20 3.05
C PRO A 442 4.89 -20.64 2.49
N GLU A 443 5.42 -21.62 3.23
CA GLU A 443 5.39 -23.03 2.83
C GLU A 443 4.01 -23.66 3.11
N THR A 444 3.20 -23.04 3.97
CA THR A 444 1.84 -23.48 4.31
C THR A 444 0.83 -22.39 3.94
N ASN A 445 -0.26 -22.76 3.26
CA ASN A 445 -1.38 -21.85 2.94
C ASN A 445 -0.96 -20.62 2.10
N ASN A 446 -0.25 -20.87 1.00
CA ASN A 446 0.37 -19.83 0.16
C ASN A 446 -0.40 -19.50 -1.11
N ASN A 447 -1.56 -20.13 -1.33
CA ASN A 447 -2.46 -19.99 -2.47
C ASN A 447 -3.32 -18.72 -2.39
N HIS A 448 -2.79 -17.62 -1.84
CA HIS A 448 -3.54 -16.36 -1.71
C HIS A 448 -2.93 -15.27 -2.57
N LEU A 449 -3.76 -14.29 -2.92
CA LEU A 449 -3.30 -13.00 -3.44
C LEU A 449 -4.17 -11.85 -2.94
N ARG A 450 -3.61 -10.66 -2.97
CA ARG A 450 -4.30 -9.41 -2.68
C ARG A 450 -4.37 -8.54 -3.91
N ILE A 451 -5.59 -8.09 -4.21
CA ILE A 451 -5.87 -7.05 -5.20
C ILE A 451 -6.28 -5.79 -4.44
N SER A 452 -5.67 -4.65 -4.77
CA SER A 452 -6.17 -3.36 -4.35
C SER A 452 -6.92 -2.65 -5.46
N TYR A 453 -8.18 -2.30 -5.19
CA TYR A 453 -9.07 -1.58 -6.12
C TYR A 453 -9.01 -0.05 -5.96
N SER A 454 -7.94 0.47 -5.35
CA SER A 454 -7.86 1.87 -4.91
C SER A 454 -7.04 2.78 -5.83
N MET A 455 -6.03 2.26 -6.53
CA MET A 455 -4.99 3.07 -7.19
C MET A 455 -5.31 3.49 -8.63
N LEU A 456 -5.96 2.62 -9.39
CA LEU A 456 -6.23 2.84 -10.81
C LEU A 456 -7.50 3.70 -10.99
N ASN A 457 -7.53 4.48 -12.08
CA ASN A 457 -8.79 5.05 -12.54
C ASN A 457 -9.71 3.92 -13.04
N GLU A 458 -11.02 4.15 -13.06
CA GLU A 458 -12.01 3.10 -13.35
C GLU A 458 -11.79 2.43 -14.71
N LYS A 459 -11.45 3.19 -15.75
CA LYS A 459 -11.20 2.65 -17.09
C LYS A 459 -10.00 1.70 -17.09
N ASP A 460 -8.87 2.14 -16.55
CA ASP A 460 -7.66 1.30 -16.49
C ASP A 460 -7.84 0.12 -15.53
N MET A 461 -8.60 0.30 -14.45
CA MET A 461 -8.95 -0.75 -13.51
C MET A 461 -9.75 -1.87 -14.19
N ILE A 462 -10.79 -1.52 -14.95
CA ILE A 462 -11.58 -2.50 -15.72
C ILE A 462 -10.68 -3.25 -16.69
N ILE A 463 -9.89 -2.57 -17.52
CA ILE A 463 -9.01 -3.24 -18.48
C ILE A 463 -7.98 -4.15 -17.77
N GLY A 464 -7.43 -3.70 -16.64
CA GLY A 464 -6.50 -4.49 -15.84
C GLY A 464 -7.15 -5.75 -15.26
N LEU A 465 -8.37 -5.63 -14.74
CA LEU A 465 -9.15 -6.74 -14.19
C LEU A 465 -9.59 -7.73 -15.29
N GLU A 466 -9.96 -7.25 -16.49
CA GLU A 466 -10.28 -8.12 -17.64
C GLU A 466 -9.07 -9.00 -18.00
N ARG A 467 -7.89 -8.39 -18.09
CA ARG A 467 -6.64 -9.12 -18.37
C ARG A 467 -6.29 -10.10 -17.27
N LEU A 468 -6.48 -9.71 -16.01
CA LEU A 468 -6.22 -10.58 -14.88
C LEU A 468 -7.17 -11.78 -14.88
N HIS A 469 -8.47 -11.53 -15.08
CA HIS A 469 -9.49 -12.56 -15.20
C HIS A 469 -9.12 -13.55 -16.31
N ASP A 470 -8.80 -13.06 -17.50
CA ASP A 470 -8.42 -13.92 -18.63
C ASP A 470 -7.16 -14.75 -18.35
N THR A 471 -6.21 -14.16 -17.63
CA THR A 471 -4.97 -14.84 -17.23
C THR A 471 -5.27 -15.94 -16.22
N MET A 472 -6.06 -15.64 -15.18
CA MET A 472 -6.49 -16.59 -14.16
C MET A 472 -7.27 -17.75 -14.79
N ARG A 473 -8.27 -17.46 -15.64
CA ARG A 473 -9.06 -18.48 -16.33
C ARG A 473 -8.20 -19.43 -17.15
N LYS A 474 -7.23 -18.91 -17.91
CA LYS A 474 -6.30 -19.74 -18.71
C LYS A 474 -5.33 -20.56 -17.86
N PHE A 475 -5.06 -20.11 -16.64
CA PHE A 475 -4.13 -20.75 -15.72
C PHE A 475 -4.83 -21.80 -14.83
N MET A 476 -6.16 -21.72 -14.71
CA MET A 476 -7.03 -22.66 -14.00
C MET A 476 -7.53 -23.83 -14.89
N LEU A 477 -7.52 -23.64 -16.21
CA LEU A 477 -7.77 -24.67 -17.23
C LEU A 477 -6.48 -25.44 -17.56
#